data_AF-A0A1H3KRE9-F1
#
_entry.id   AF-A0A1H3KRE9-F1
#
_cell.length_a   1.000
_cell.length_b   1.000
_cell.length_c   1.000
_cell.angle_alpha   90.00
_cell.angle_beta   90.00
_cell.angle_gamma   90.00
#
_symmetry.space_group_name_H-M   'P 1'
#
loop_
_entity.id
_entity.type
_entity.pdbx_description
1 polymer ?
#
loop_
_entity_poly.entity_id
_entity_poly.type
_entity_poly.pdbx_seq_one_letter_code
_entity_poly.pdbx_strand_id
1 'polypeptide(L)'
;MLTLMKMDLKQRLKNSLTWFVILILCIMSMLSIIEMKNARFLRPFKGHDIYSFVNKEIMDWDLFFTRRYGEREKELYPQAYYSLGVYKKVQEDLVIAIEENDVREITRLMSFFHLLWAKQEYITHDAIMNKIFENRAMKIWNDVSDGIPYEDMDFRPYFGGSETRVYALLYAKYYHQLYINDIEPVYSNDINNVTYLYEYFFSILPKFIIVIPILFIYNSINREKNGGSLKLVLTQSISRWKYYLSKWFSGTIHVIFTLFFPAIIISTLLGIINGFVSLKYPTFYLKNSMSGFKTIPNYMDAVKMKKGNFEKFGDYNATYSYMAPKSSYDVNIVDPHEKMEIIPFYKYLLMAVLLSILFITFVVALTQLISAIVNKEIISITTISIIFGIGILISSPFKYDKHLNLSPFTMEHASRILIGTYNVTALASTIILFVSTTILLIAGVVYFKRKEI
;
A
#
# COMPACT_ATOMS: atom_id res chain seq x y z
N MET A 1 25.57 16.01 22.67
CA MET A 1 24.44 15.14 22.24
C MET A 1 24.84 14.35 21.00
N LEU A 2 25.22 15.01 19.90
CA LEU A 2 25.61 14.34 18.66
C LEU A 2 26.78 13.35 18.83
N THR A 3 27.78 13.68 19.65
CA THR A 3 28.89 12.77 20.00
C THR A 3 28.40 11.49 20.70
N LEU A 4 27.53 11.61 21.71
CA LEU A 4 26.94 10.47 22.41
C LEU A 4 26.14 9.58 21.45
N MET A 5 25.36 10.20 20.58
CA MET A 5 24.54 9.52 19.59
C MET A 5 25.42 8.74 18.60
N LYS A 6 26.51 9.35 18.10
CA LYS A 6 27.46 8.71 17.18
C LYS A 6 28.19 7.53 17.84
N MET A 7 28.61 7.68 19.10
CA MET A 7 29.28 6.61 19.85
C MET A 7 28.33 5.42 20.07
N ASP A 8 27.12 5.68 20.55
CA ASP A 8 26.10 4.65 20.81
C ASP A 8 25.71 3.94 19.51
N LEU A 9 25.50 4.69 18.42
CA LEU A 9 25.18 4.12 17.11
C LEU A 9 26.31 3.23 16.58
N LYS A 10 27.58 3.67 16.70
CA LYS A 10 28.74 2.87 16.30
C LYS A 10 28.81 1.55 17.07
N GLN A 11 28.50 1.56 18.37
CA GLN A 11 28.45 0.36 19.18
C GLN A 11 27.33 -0.59 18.74
N ARG A 12 26.13 -0.04 18.47
CA ARG A 12 24.97 -0.82 18.01
C ARG A 12 25.20 -1.46 16.65
N LEU A 13 25.80 -0.74 15.70
CA LEU A 13 26.11 -1.26 14.36
C LEU A 13 27.21 -2.33 14.37
N LYS A 14 28.08 -2.33 15.37
CA LYS A 14 29.09 -3.40 15.56
C LYS A 14 28.53 -4.64 16.25
N ASN A 15 27.32 -4.58 16.82
CA ASN A 15 26.71 -5.71 17.52
C ASN A 15 26.36 -6.83 16.52
N SER A 16 26.80 -8.05 16.78
CA SER A 16 26.49 -9.23 15.96
C SER A 16 24.97 -9.48 15.88
N LEU A 17 24.22 -9.17 16.93
CA LEU A 17 22.76 -9.28 16.94
C LEU A 17 22.10 -8.41 15.85
N THR A 18 22.66 -7.22 15.57
CA THR A 18 22.15 -6.33 14.51
C THR A 18 22.21 -7.04 13.16
N TRP A 19 23.37 -7.62 12.83
CA TRP A 19 23.59 -8.31 11.57
C TRP A 19 22.82 -9.63 11.48
N PHE A 20 22.65 -10.33 12.61
CA PHE A 20 21.80 -11.52 12.68
C PHE A 20 20.32 -11.20 12.38
N VAL A 21 19.79 -10.11 12.94
CA VAL A 21 18.42 -9.66 12.64
C VAL A 21 18.27 -9.21 11.19
N ILE A 22 19.24 -8.48 10.65
CA ILE A 22 19.28 -8.11 9.23
C ILE A 22 19.26 -9.36 8.35
N LEU A 23 20.05 -10.39 8.69
CA LEU A 23 20.08 -11.67 7.98
C LEU A 23 18.71 -12.36 8.01
N ILE A 24 18.03 -12.40 9.18
CA ILE A 24 16.67 -12.94 9.29
C ILE A 24 15.71 -12.20 8.37
N LEU A 25 15.74 -10.86 8.35
CA LEU A 25 14.88 -10.08 7.46
C LEU A 25 15.18 -10.31 5.97
N CYS A 26 16.45 -10.51 5.61
CA CYS A 26 16.84 -10.94 4.26
C CYS A 26 16.29 -12.33 3.95
N ILE A 27 16.38 -13.31 4.85
CA ILE A 27 15.84 -14.66 4.67
C ILE A 27 14.32 -14.60 4.47
N MET A 28 13.60 -13.85 5.32
CA MET A 28 12.14 -13.65 5.18
C MET A 28 11.77 -13.00 3.85
N SER A 29 12.58 -12.04 3.39
CA SER A 29 12.43 -11.43 2.08
C SER A 29 12.62 -12.43 0.95
N MET A 30 13.63 -13.30 1.05
CA MET A 30 13.87 -14.36 0.07
C MET A 30 12.76 -15.41 0.05
N LEU A 31 12.21 -15.79 1.21
CA LEU A 31 11.06 -16.70 1.29
C LEU A 31 9.84 -16.10 0.58
N SER A 32 9.54 -14.82 0.82
CA SER A 32 8.45 -14.11 0.12
C SER A 32 8.68 -14.08 -1.41
N ILE A 33 9.92 -13.88 -1.86
CA ILE A 33 10.27 -13.95 -3.29
C ILE A 33 10.06 -15.35 -3.86
N ILE A 34 10.38 -16.41 -3.11
CA ILE A 34 10.15 -17.80 -3.52
C ILE A 34 8.64 -18.07 -3.65
N GLU A 35 7.82 -17.57 -2.72
CA GLU A 35 6.36 -17.68 -2.79
C GLU A 35 5.81 -16.99 -4.05
N MET A 36 6.28 -15.77 -4.36
CA MET A 36 5.92 -15.07 -5.61
C MET A 36 6.34 -15.86 -6.84
N LYS A 37 7.54 -16.46 -6.83
CA LYS A 37 8.05 -17.31 -7.92
C LYS A 37 7.18 -18.54 -8.14
N ASN A 38 6.76 -19.21 -7.07
CA ASN A 38 5.88 -20.37 -7.14
C ASN A 38 4.50 -19.99 -7.70
N ALA A 39 3.94 -18.86 -7.27
CA ALA A 39 2.70 -18.32 -7.83
C ALA A 39 2.84 -17.95 -9.32
N ARG A 40 4.04 -17.57 -9.78
CA ARG A 40 4.33 -17.34 -11.19
C ARG A 40 4.35 -18.62 -12.02
N PHE A 41 4.87 -19.73 -11.48
CA PHE A 41 4.88 -21.02 -12.18
C PHE A 41 3.48 -21.62 -12.38
N LEU A 42 2.56 -21.34 -11.45
CA LEU A 42 1.17 -21.77 -11.54
C LEU A 42 0.32 -20.92 -12.49
N ARG A 43 0.91 -19.86 -13.06
CA ARG A 43 0.23 -19.01 -14.03
C ARG A 43 0.09 -19.76 -15.36
N PRO A 44 -1.12 -19.86 -15.94
CA PRO A 44 -1.35 -20.64 -17.16
C PRO A 44 -0.63 -20.09 -18.41
N PHE A 45 0.03 -18.94 -18.31
CA PHE A 45 0.68 -18.26 -19.43
C PHE A 45 1.96 -17.54 -18.98
N LYS A 46 2.86 -17.30 -19.94
CA LYS A 46 4.07 -16.48 -19.77
C LYS A 46 3.84 -15.15 -20.50
N GLY A 47 3.68 -14.04 -19.78
CA GLY A 47 3.51 -12.70 -20.37
C GLY A 47 2.18 -12.04 -20.01
N HIS A 48 1.66 -11.18 -20.89
CA HIS A 48 0.34 -10.55 -20.74
C HIS A 48 -0.77 -11.49 -21.25
N ASP A 49 -1.59 -12.07 -20.37
CA ASP A 49 -2.83 -12.79 -20.77
C ASP A 49 -3.98 -11.82 -20.89
N ILE A 50 -3.73 -10.80 -21.69
CA ILE A 50 -4.81 -10.04 -22.26
C ILE A 50 -5.59 -10.96 -23.20
N TYR A 51 -4.97 -12.00 -23.76
CA TYR A 51 -5.67 -13.02 -24.56
C TYR A 51 -6.79 -13.76 -23.84
N SER A 52 -6.72 -14.11 -22.54
CA SER A 52 -7.85 -14.73 -21.84
C SER A 52 -8.89 -13.71 -21.39
N PHE A 53 -8.49 -12.45 -21.16
CA PHE A 53 -9.41 -11.34 -20.93
C PHE A 53 -10.20 -11.05 -22.21
N VAL A 54 -9.49 -10.90 -23.33
CA VAL A 54 -10.01 -10.67 -24.67
C VAL A 54 -10.74 -11.90 -25.22
N ASN A 55 -10.30 -13.15 -25.07
CA ASN A 55 -11.09 -14.33 -25.50
C ASN A 55 -12.35 -14.57 -24.64
N LYS A 56 -12.37 -14.15 -23.37
CA LYS A 56 -13.59 -14.22 -22.56
C LYS A 56 -14.56 -13.08 -22.85
N GLU A 57 -14.05 -11.93 -23.30
CA GLU A 57 -14.83 -10.71 -23.56
C GLU A 57 -14.98 -10.32 -25.04
N ILE A 58 -14.36 -11.04 -25.99
CA ILE A 58 -14.79 -11.12 -27.39
C ILE A 58 -16.10 -11.92 -27.34
N MET A 59 -17.11 -11.29 -26.78
CA MET A 59 -18.47 -11.58 -27.11
C MET A 59 -18.56 -11.20 -28.59
N ASP A 60 -19.05 -12.11 -29.42
CA ASP A 60 -19.49 -11.73 -30.75
C ASP A 60 -20.68 -10.79 -30.54
N TRP A 61 -20.39 -9.50 -30.37
CA TRP A 61 -21.38 -8.49 -30.05
C TRP A 61 -22.42 -8.42 -31.15
N ASP A 62 -22.02 -8.63 -32.41
CA ASP A 62 -22.96 -8.67 -33.53
C ASP A 62 -23.91 -9.87 -33.39
N LEU A 63 -23.42 -11.05 -32.99
CA LEU A 63 -24.28 -12.21 -32.66
C LEU A 63 -25.12 -12.00 -31.40
N PHE A 64 -24.56 -11.41 -30.33
CA PHE A 64 -25.28 -11.10 -29.09
C PHE A 64 -26.44 -10.13 -29.37
N PHE A 65 -26.20 -9.08 -30.16
CA PHE A 65 -27.21 -8.09 -30.53
C PHE A 65 -28.21 -8.63 -31.55
N THR A 66 -27.75 -9.29 -32.60
CA THR A 66 -28.65 -9.89 -33.60
C THR A 66 -29.57 -10.94 -32.95
N ARG A 67 -29.06 -11.71 -31.96
CA ARG A 67 -29.88 -12.67 -31.21
C ARG A 67 -30.79 -12.04 -30.16
N ARG A 68 -30.38 -10.96 -29.49
CA ARG A 68 -31.09 -10.41 -28.32
C ARG A 68 -32.02 -9.24 -28.67
N TYR A 69 -31.72 -8.51 -29.74
CA TYR A 69 -32.36 -7.22 -30.07
C TYR A 69 -32.76 -7.11 -31.56
N GLY A 70 -32.15 -7.88 -32.46
CA GLY A 70 -32.50 -7.97 -33.88
C GLY A 70 -32.09 -6.76 -34.74
N GLU A 71 -32.20 -6.88 -36.07
CA GLU A 71 -31.79 -5.85 -37.04
C GLU A 71 -32.54 -4.52 -36.87
N ARG A 72 -33.79 -4.57 -36.39
CA ARG A 72 -34.64 -3.39 -36.19
C ARG A 72 -34.09 -2.43 -35.13
N GLU A 73 -33.34 -2.92 -34.16
CA GLU A 73 -32.76 -2.07 -33.13
C GLU A 73 -31.49 -1.34 -33.58
N LYS A 74 -30.79 -1.84 -34.61
CA LYS A 74 -29.68 -1.11 -35.25
C LYS A 74 -30.17 0.20 -35.86
N GLU A 75 -31.36 0.19 -36.45
CA GLU A 75 -32.02 1.39 -37.00
C GLU A 75 -32.53 2.35 -35.90
N LEU A 76 -32.99 1.80 -34.77
CA LEU A 76 -33.55 2.60 -33.67
C LEU A 76 -32.48 3.28 -32.80
N TYR A 77 -31.31 2.66 -32.65
CA TYR A 77 -30.23 3.15 -31.78
C TYR A 77 -28.86 3.15 -32.47
N PRO A 78 -28.69 3.95 -33.55
CA PRO A 78 -27.48 3.93 -34.38
C PRO A 78 -26.20 4.31 -33.62
N GLN A 79 -26.29 5.22 -32.64
CA GLN A 79 -25.14 5.63 -31.81
C GLN A 79 -24.65 4.50 -30.89
N ALA A 80 -25.57 3.68 -30.38
CA ALA A 80 -25.20 2.54 -29.55
C ALA A 80 -24.59 1.41 -30.35
N TYR A 81 -25.12 1.15 -31.55
CA TYR A 81 -24.46 0.24 -32.47
C TYR A 81 -23.05 0.73 -32.86
N TYR A 82 -22.88 2.03 -33.13
CA TYR A 82 -21.57 2.63 -33.40
C TYR A 82 -20.60 2.45 -32.22
N SER A 83 -21.03 2.75 -30.99
CA SER A 83 -20.22 2.63 -29.77
C SER A 83 -19.76 1.20 -29.51
N LEU A 84 -20.62 0.23 -29.80
CA LEU A 84 -20.30 -1.19 -29.74
C LEU A 84 -19.32 -1.63 -30.83
N GLY A 85 -19.48 -1.10 -32.04
CA GLY A 85 -18.52 -1.30 -33.13
C GLY A 85 -17.13 -0.79 -32.76
N VAL A 86 -17.06 0.38 -32.11
CA VAL A 86 -15.80 0.92 -31.55
C VAL A 86 -15.25 0.00 -30.47
N TYR A 87 -16.09 -0.46 -29.52
CA TYR A 87 -15.67 -1.39 -28.46
C TYR A 87 -15.05 -2.67 -29.03
N LYS A 88 -15.70 -3.28 -30.02
CA LYS A 88 -15.21 -4.47 -30.72
C LYS A 88 -13.89 -4.19 -31.45
N LYS A 89 -13.81 -3.09 -32.19
CA LYS A 89 -12.59 -2.69 -32.90
C LYS A 89 -11.41 -2.52 -31.93
N VAL A 90 -11.62 -1.91 -30.77
CA VAL A 90 -10.58 -1.77 -29.74
C VAL A 90 -10.08 -3.14 -29.25
N GLN A 91 -10.95 -4.14 -29.14
CA GLN A 91 -10.54 -5.50 -28.80
C GLN A 91 -9.72 -6.15 -29.93
N GLU A 92 -10.10 -5.97 -31.19
CA GLU A 92 -9.37 -6.47 -32.35
C GLU A 92 -7.98 -5.81 -32.47
N ASP A 93 -7.92 -4.49 -32.38
CA ASP A 93 -6.67 -3.71 -32.40
C ASP A 93 -5.75 -4.13 -31.23
N LEU A 94 -6.33 -4.47 -30.08
CA LEU A 94 -5.58 -4.95 -28.91
C LEU A 94 -4.96 -6.33 -29.17
N VAL A 95 -5.65 -7.24 -29.86
CA VAL A 95 -5.08 -8.54 -30.27
C VAL A 95 -3.87 -8.30 -31.18
N ILE A 96 -4.02 -7.43 -32.19
CA ILE A 96 -2.94 -7.09 -33.12
C ILE A 96 -1.74 -6.52 -32.36
N ALA A 97 -1.96 -5.54 -31.47
CA ALA A 97 -0.90 -4.93 -30.67
C ALA A 97 -0.16 -5.95 -29.78
N ILE A 98 -0.86 -6.98 -29.28
CA ILE A 98 -0.23 -8.07 -28.51
C ILE A 98 0.63 -8.96 -29.41
N GLU A 99 0.15 -9.31 -30.61
CA GLU A 99 0.92 -10.10 -31.59
C GLU A 99 2.19 -9.38 -32.02
N GLU A 100 2.10 -8.07 -32.18
CA GLU A 100 3.22 -7.18 -32.52
C GLU A 100 4.11 -6.84 -31.31
N ASN A 101 3.67 -7.20 -30.09
CA ASN A 101 4.32 -6.87 -28.83
C ASN A 101 4.53 -5.35 -28.63
N ASP A 102 3.59 -4.52 -29.11
CA ASP A 102 3.59 -3.07 -28.92
C ASP A 102 2.98 -2.72 -27.55
N VAL A 103 3.82 -2.72 -26.51
CA VAL A 103 3.38 -2.46 -25.14
C VAL A 103 2.74 -1.09 -24.97
N ARG A 104 3.20 -0.08 -25.72
CA ARG A 104 2.67 1.27 -25.62
C ARG A 104 1.24 1.30 -26.18
N GLU A 105 1.01 0.67 -27.32
CA GLU A 105 -0.31 0.57 -27.91
C GLU A 105 -1.25 -0.30 -27.07
N ILE A 106 -0.76 -1.41 -26.51
CA ILE A 106 -1.50 -2.25 -25.56
C ILE A 106 -2.00 -1.42 -24.37
N THR A 107 -1.13 -0.63 -23.75
CA THR A 107 -1.52 0.18 -22.57
C THR A 107 -2.49 1.32 -22.95
N ARG A 108 -2.36 1.91 -24.15
CA ARG A 108 -3.31 2.89 -24.68
C ARG A 108 -4.69 2.25 -24.89
N LEU A 109 -4.75 1.16 -25.63
CA LEU A 109 -5.99 0.45 -25.97
C LEU A 109 -6.67 -0.12 -24.73
N MET A 110 -5.92 -0.67 -23.77
CA MET A 110 -6.48 -1.10 -22.48
C MET A 110 -7.08 0.06 -21.70
N SER A 111 -6.42 1.23 -21.69
CA SER A 111 -6.98 2.43 -21.06
C SER A 111 -8.29 2.84 -21.72
N PHE A 112 -8.33 2.85 -23.06
CA PHE A 112 -9.53 3.24 -23.81
C PHE A 112 -10.67 2.22 -23.65
N PHE A 113 -10.35 0.94 -23.73
CA PHE A 113 -11.28 -0.17 -23.48
C PHE A 113 -11.99 -0.02 -22.13
N HIS A 114 -11.22 0.18 -21.06
CA HIS A 114 -11.80 0.37 -19.72
C HIS A 114 -12.51 1.71 -19.55
N LEU A 115 -12.16 2.75 -20.32
CA LEU A 115 -12.94 3.99 -20.38
C LEU A 115 -14.30 3.78 -21.05
N LEU A 116 -14.34 3.02 -22.15
CA LEU A 116 -15.58 2.67 -22.83
C LEU A 116 -16.47 1.85 -21.91
N TRP A 117 -15.90 0.84 -21.24
CA TRP A 117 -16.62 0.07 -20.22
C TRP A 117 -17.10 0.97 -19.08
N ALA A 118 -16.26 1.84 -18.53
CA ALA A 118 -16.70 2.78 -17.49
C ALA A 118 -17.84 3.67 -18.01
N LYS A 119 -17.75 4.17 -19.24
CA LYS A 119 -18.78 5.00 -19.85
C LYS A 119 -20.10 4.25 -20.00
N GLN A 120 -20.07 3.01 -20.48
CA GLN A 120 -21.22 2.11 -20.53
C GLN A 120 -21.93 2.00 -19.17
N GLU A 121 -21.17 1.90 -18.08
CA GLU A 121 -21.70 1.80 -16.71
C GLU A 121 -22.16 3.14 -16.11
N TYR A 122 -21.59 4.26 -16.57
CA TYR A 122 -21.94 5.61 -16.11
C TYR A 122 -23.11 6.24 -16.87
N ILE A 123 -23.40 5.79 -18.10
CA ILE A 123 -24.57 6.22 -18.88
C ILE A 123 -25.84 5.66 -18.24
N THR A 124 -26.24 6.38 -17.21
CA THR A 124 -27.56 6.32 -16.61
C THR A 124 -28.42 7.39 -17.29
N HIS A 125 -29.73 7.33 -17.10
CA HIS A 125 -30.64 8.44 -17.46
C HIS A 125 -30.37 9.73 -16.62
N ASP A 126 -29.34 9.74 -15.77
CA ASP A 126 -28.95 10.85 -14.91
C ASP A 126 -27.86 11.73 -15.57
N ALA A 127 -28.28 12.90 -16.05
CA ALA A 127 -27.41 13.88 -16.67
C ALA A 127 -26.28 14.38 -15.74
N ILE A 128 -26.50 14.40 -14.41
CA ILE A 128 -25.51 14.85 -13.44
C ILE A 128 -24.37 13.84 -13.34
N MET A 129 -24.71 12.54 -13.26
CA MET A 129 -23.71 11.47 -13.19
C MET A 129 -22.89 11.38 -14.47
N ASN A 130 -23.52 11.55 -15.63
CA ASN A 130 -22.82 11.65 -16.91
C ASN A 130 -21.83 12.81 -16.93
N LYS A 131 -22.24 14.00 -16.46
CA LYS A 131 -21.34 15.16 -16.41
C LYS A 131 -20.18 14.97 -15.43
N ILE A 132 -20.42 14.31 -14.29
CA ILE A 132 -19.37 13.96 -13.33
C ILE A 132 -18.35 12.98 -13.94
N PHE A 133 -18.83 11.98 -14.68
CA PHE A 133 -17.95 11.03 -15.36
C PHE A 133 -17.15 11.71 -16.47
N GLU A 134 -17.81 12.47 -17.33
CA GLU A 134 -17.19 13.27 -18.40
C GLU A 134 -16.03 14.11 -17.83
N ASN A 135 -16.29 14.88 -16.76
CA ASN A 135 -15.25 15.70 -16.11
C ASN A 135 -14.07 14.89 -15.57
N ARG A 136 -14.28 13.62 -15.17
CA ARG A 136 -13.22 12.72 -14.66
C ARG A 136 -12.48 11.98 -15.77
N ALA A 137 -13.14 11.73 -16.89
CA ALA A 137 -12.66 10.87 -17.97
C ALA A 137 -12.07 11.68 -19.13
N MET A 138 -12.54 12.90 -19.39
CA MET A 138 -12.24 13.67 -20.61
C MET A 138 -10.75 13.82 -20.89
N LYS A 139 -9.95 14.09 -19.86
CA LYS A 139 -8.48 14.15 -20.03
C LYS A 139 -7.91 12.83 -20.55
N ILE A 140 -8.31 11.71 -19.93
CA ILE A 140 -7.84 10.38 -20.31
C ILE A 140 -8.36 10.05 -21.71
N TRP A 141 -9.63 10.35 -21.97
CA TRP A 141 -10.29 10.12 -23.25
C TRP A 141 -9.50 10.75 -24.39
N ASN A 142 -9.20 12.04 -24.29
CA ASN A 142 -8.45 12.77 -25.32
C ASN A 142 -7.04 12.20 -25.56
N ASP A 143 -6.43 11.60 -24.53
CA ASP A 143 -5.10 11.00 -24.65
C ASP A 143 -5.13 9.62 -25.33
N VAL A 144 -6.25 8.89 -25.27
CA VAL A 144 -6.30 7.45 -25.65
C VAL A 144 -7.36 7.08 -26.68
N SER A 145 -8.28 7.98 -27.06
CA SER A 145 -9.41 7.66 -27.95
C SER A 145 -9.09 7.66 -29.44
N ASP A 146 -7.86 8.02 -29.83
CA ASP A 146 -7.43 8.15 -31.23
C ASP A 146 -8.37 9.05 -32.06
N GLY A 147 -8.77 10.18 -31.47
CA GLY A 147 -9.62 11.17 -32.13
C GLY A 147 -11.11 10.86 -32.10
N ILE A 148 -11.55 9.74 -31.52
CA ILE A 148 -12.98 9.44 -31.33
C ILE A 148 -13.57 10.44 -30.33
N PRO A 149 -14.55 11.28 -30.74
CA PRO A 149 -15.19 12.24 -29.85
C PRO A 149 -15.93 11.55 -28.72
N TYR A 150 -15.94 12.17 -27.54
CA TYR A 150 -16.66 11.61 -26.40
C TYR A 150 -18.16 11.57 -26.70
N GLU A 151 -18.72 12.63 -27.27
CA GLU A 151 -20.15 12.82 -27.52
C GLU A 151 -20.74 11.77 -28.48
N ASP A 152 -19.90 11.20 -29.36
CA ASP A 152 -20.32 10.20 -30.33
C ASP A 152 -20.53 8.82 -29.69
N MET A 153 -20.01 8.60 -28.48
CA MET A 153 -20.22 7.37 -27.74
C MET A 153 -21.48 7.46 -26.85
N ASP A 154 -22.45 6.60 -27.12
CA ASP A 154 -23.64 6.38 -26.31
C ASP A 154 -23.99 4.90 -26.31
N PHE A 155 -24.16 4.28 -25.14
CA PHE A 155 -24.43 2.84 -25.00
C PHE A 155 -25.92 2.54 -24.72
N ARG A 156 -26.81 3.53 -24.76
CA ARG A 156 -28.25 3.36 -24.51
C ARG A 156 -28.99 2.73 -25.70
N PRO A 157 -30.02 1.90 -25.45
CA PRO A 157 -30.57 1.51 -24.14
C PRO A 157 -29.95 0.24 -23.55
N TYR A 158 -28.91 -0.30 -24.19
CA TYR A 158 -28.47 -1.69 -23.99
C TYR A 158 -27.83 -1.97 -22.64
N PHE A 159 -27.26 -0.95 -22.02
CA PHE A 159 -26.59 -1.08 -20.74
C PHE A 159 -27.20 -0.14 -19.72
N GLY A 160 -27.40 -0.67 -18.52
CA GLY A 160 -27.84 0.05 -17.34
C GLY A 160 -26.77 -0.04 -16.26
N GLY A 161 -26.52 1.06 -15.56
CA GLY A 161 -25.37 1.17 -14.66
C GLY A 161 -25.32 0.08 -13.58
N SER A 162 -24.22 -0.67 -13.57
CA SER A 162 -23.87 -1.65 -12.54
C SER A 162 -23.00 -1.04 -11.43
N GLU A 163 -22.75 -1.83 -10.38
CA GLU A 163 -21.88 -1.44 -9.27
C GLU A 163 -20.39 -1.32 -9.65
N THR A 164 -20.00 -1.88 -10.80
CA THR A 164 -18.59 -2.00 -11.26
C THR A 164 -18.01 -0.75 -11.91
N ARG A 165 -18.78 0.33 -12.05
CA ARG A 165 -18.33 1.58 -12.71
C ARG A 165 -17.04 2.18 -12.12
N VAL A 166 -16.85 2.06 -10.81
CA VAL A 166 -15.65 2.57 -10.12
C VAL A 166 -14.43 1.72 -10.46
N TYR A 167 -14.64 0.41 -10.59
CA TYR A 167 -13.61 -0.55 -10.98
C TYR A 167 -13.11 -0.26 -12.40
N ALA A 168 -14.01 -0.13 -13.38
CA ALA A 168 -13.65 0.18 -14.76
C ALA A 168 -12.89 1.51 -14.89
N LEU A 169 -13.35 2.57 -14.21
CA LEU A 169 -12.66 3.87 -14.24
C LEU A 169 -11.28 3.82 -13.57
N LEU A 170 -11.10 3.02 -12.52
CA LEU A 170 -9.77 2.84 -11.91
C LEU A 170 -8.83 2.09 -12.85
N TYR A 171 -9.32 1.10 -13.58
CA TYR A 171 -8.56 0.40 -14.60
C TYR A 171 -8.12 1.30 -15.75
N ALA A 172 -9.05 2.11 -16.26
CA ALA A 172 -8.76 3.12 -17.27
C ALA A 172 -7.62 4.05 -16.82
N LYS A 173 -7.70 4.55 -15.58
CA LYS A 173 -6.66 5.40 -14.96
C LYS A 173 -5.34 4.67 -14.78
N TYR A 174 -5.38 3.39 -14.41
CA TYR A 174 -4.19 2.58 -14.22
C TYR A 174 -3.41 2.43 -15.51
N TYR A 175 -4.07 1.96 -16.58
CA TYR A 175 -3.44 1.80 -17.89
C TYR A 175 -3.08 3.14 -18.54
N HIS A 176 -3.85 4.20 -18.29
CA HIS A 176 -3.47 5.55 -18.72
C HIS A 176 -2.13 5.98 -18.11
N GLN A 177 -1.92 5.74 -16.81
CA GLN A 177 -0.65 6.04 -16.15
C GLN A 177 0.51 5.20 -16.69
N LEU A 178 0.27 3.95 -17.09
CA LEU A 178 1.27 3.13 -17.77
C LEU A 178 1.61 3.71 -19.14
N TYR A 179 0.59 4.07 -19.94
CA TYR A 179 0.74 4.65 -21.28
C TYR A 179 1.52 5.97 -21.27
N ILE A 180 1.12 6.95 -20.45
CA ILE A 180 1.77 8.27 -20.45
C ILE A 180 3.21 8.25 -19.91
N ASN A 181 3.57 7.20 -19.16
CA ASN A 181 4.91 7.05 -18.59
C ASN A 181 5.76 6.01 -19.33
N ASP A 182 5.22 5.38 -20.39
CA ASP A 182 5.88 4.33 -21.17
C ASP A 182 6.38 3.17 -20.27
N ILE A 183 5.46 2.60 -19.48
CA ILE A 183 5.76 1.56 -18.49
C ILE A 183 4.98 0.29 -18.82
N GLU A 184 5.68 -0.85 -18.83
CA GLU A 184 5.04 -2.16 -19.00
C GLU A 184 4.21 -2.56 -17.76
N PRO A 185 3.04 -3.18 -17.92
CA PRO A 185 2.26 -3.71 -16.80
C PRO A 185 3.03 -4.78 -16.00
N VAL A 186 3.05 -4.60 -14.70
CA VAL A 186 3.61 -5.51 -13.68
C VAL A 186 2.48 -6.25 -12.97
N TYR A 187 2.63 -7.58 -12.93
CA TYR A 187 1.71 -8.49 -12.27
C TYR A 187 2.08 -8.76 -10.81
N SER A 188 1.10 -9.24 -10.05
CA SER A 188 1.24 -9.45 -8.60
C SER A 188 2.27 -10.52 -8.21
N ASN A 189 2.64 -11.38 -9.15
CA ASN A 189 3.64 -12.45 -9.01
C ASN A 189 4.94 -12.16 -9.77
N ASP A 190 5.10 -10.97 -10.35
CA ASP A 190 6.35 -10.57 -11.00
C ASP A 190 7.40 -10.21 -9.96
N ILE A 191 8.59 -10.76 -10.15
CA ILE A 191 9.71 -10.61 -9.22
C ILE A 191 10.53 -9.40 -9.65
N ASN A 192 10.18 -8.22 -9.14
CA ASN A 192 10.92 -6.98 -9.39
C ASN A 192 11.00 -6.11 -8.13
N ASN A 193 11.76 -5.01 -8.24
CA ASN A 193 12.00 -4.06 -7.16
C ASN A 193 10.71 -3.44 -6.60
N VAL A 194 9.72 -3.12 -7.44
CA VAL A 194 8.46 -2.46 -7.04
C VAL A 194 7.54 -3.45 -6.33
N THR A 195 7.28 -4.63 -6.92
CA THR A 195 6.44 -5.67 -6.31
C THR A 195 7.01 -6.10 -4.97
N TYR A 196 8.33 -6.33 -4.89
CA TYR A 196 8.99 -6.68 -3.63
C TYR A 196 8.86 -5.58 -2.58
N LEU A 197 9.13 -4.32 -2.92
CA LEU A 197 8.99 -3.22 -1.95
C LEU A 197 7.55 -3.12 -1.46
N TYR A 198 6.56 -3.21 -2.35
CA TYR A 198 5.16 -3.18 -1.95
C TYR A 198 4.83 -4.32 -0.96
N GLU A 199 5.26 -5.55 -1.27
CA GLU A 199 5.06 -6.73 -0.41
C GLU A 199 5.84 -6.62 0.91
N TYR A 200 7.04 -6.04 0.89
CA TYR A 200 7.84 -5.80 2.10
C TYR A 200 7.10 -4.90 3.09
N PHE A 201 6.56 -3.77 2.62
CA PHE A 201 5.80 -2.84 3.46
C PHE A 201 4.42 -3.39 3.87
N PHE A 202 3.82 -4.24 3.03
CA PHE A 202 2.51 -4.80 3.31
C PHE A 202 2.55 -6.04 4.21
N SER A 203 3.51 -6.94 4.04
CA SER A 203 3.49 -8.26 4.69
C SER A 203 4.66 -8.54 5.62
N ILE A 204 5.85 -7.99 5.34
CA ILE A 204 7.07 -8.29 6.11
C ILE A 204 7.23 -7.30 7.25
N LEU A 205 7.34 -6.00 6.95
CA LEU A 205 7.62 -4.94 7.91
C LEU A 205 6.64 -4.93 9.11
N PRO A 206 5.31 -5.03 8.93
CA PRO A 206 4.37 -4.96 10.06
C PRO A 206 4.57 -6.08 11.10
N LYS A 207 5.10 -7.24 10.71
CA LYS A 207 5.37 -8.36 11.62
C LYS A 207 6.55 -8.08 12.56
N PHE A 208 7.50 -7.26 12.13
CA PHE A 208 8.75 -7.01 12.85
C PHE A 208 8.88 -5.61 13.44
N ILE A 209 8.04 -4.66 13.00
CA ILE A 209 8.13 -3.24 13.36
C ILE A 209 7.91 -2.95 14.86
N ILE A 210 7.34 -3.90 15.62
CA ILE A 210 7.23 -3.82 17.09
C ILE A 210 8.36 -4.63 17.76
N VAL A 211 8.54 -5.88 17.36
CA VAL A 211 9.45 -6.83 18.01
C VAL A 211 10.91 -6.37 17.95
N ILE A 212 11.37 -5.88 16.80
CA ILE A 212 12.76 -5.43 16.60
C ILE A 212 13.11 -4.22 17.48
N PRO A 213 12.32 -3.13 17.50
CA PRO A 213 12.60 -2.03 18.41
C PRO A 213 12.56 -2.45 19.89
N ILE A 214 11.65 -3.34 20.31
CA ILE A 214 11.69 -3.86 21.69
C ILE A 214 13.03 -4.54 21.94
N LEU A 215 13.42 -5.50 21.09
CA LEU A 215 14.66 -6.28 21.21
C LEU A 215 15.92 -5.41 21.32
N PHE A 216 16.00 -4.29 20.58
CA PHE A 216 17.20 -3.43 20.60
C PHE A 216 17.20 -2.35 21.68
N ILE A 217 16.04 -1.99 22.23
CA ILE A 217 15.91 -0.82 23.11
C ILE A 217 15.65 -1.21 24.57
N TYR A 218 15.01 -2.35 24.85
CA TYR A 218 14.53 -2.73 26.19
C TYR A 218 15.58 -2.73 27.31
N ASN A 219 16.87 -2.91 26.99
CA ASN A 219 17.96 -2.91 27.96
C ASN A 219 19.01 -1.80 27.72
N SER A 220 18.74 -0.86 26.81
CA SER A 220 19.75 0.12 26.38
C SER A 220 20.27 1.03 27.50
N ILE A 221 19.39 1.48 28.40
CA ILE A 221 19.75 2.34 29.54
C ILE A 221 20.20 1.51 30.74
N ASN A 222 19.49 0.42 31.03
CA ASN A 222 19.77 -0.42 32.21
C ASN A 222 21.13 -1.11 32.13
N ARG A 223 21.56 -1.54 30.93
CA ARG A 223 22.89 -2.12 30.72
C ARG A 223 24.01 -1.15 31.13
N GLU A 224 23.88 0.14 30.80
CA GLU A 224 24.89 1.15 31.15
C GLU A 224 24.80 1.58 32.62
N LYS A 225 23.60 1.56 33.20
CA LYS A 225 23.43 1.75 34.65
C LYS A 225 24.12 0.63 35.43
N ASN A 226 23.84 -0.63 35.08
CA ASN A 226 24.36 -1.81 35.77
C ASN A 226 25.86 -1.98 35.54
N GLY A 227 26.38 -1.60 34.36
CA GLY A 227 27.81 -1.59 34.06
C GLY A 227 28.58 -0.40 34.62
N GLY A 228 27.93 0.53 35.35
CA GLY A 228 28.56 1.71 35.95
C GLY A 228 28.95 2.84 34.98
N SER A 229 28.92 2.59 33.67
CA SER A 229 29.29 3.59 32.65
C SER A 229 28.35 4.80 32.64
N LEU A 230 27.09 4.62 33.03
CA LEU A 230 26.14 5.74 33.15
C LEU A 230 26.60 6.78 34.18
N LYS A 231 27.21 6.37 35.30
CA LYS A 231 27.73 7.30 36.30
C LYS A 231 28.88 8.12 35.74
N LEU A 232 29.80 7.49 35.01
CA LEU A 232 30.94 8.16 34.36
C LEU A 232 30.50 9.20 33.32
N VAL A 233 29.45 8.91 32.55
CA VAL A 233 28.91 9.86 31.56
C VAL A 233 28.25 11.07 32.23
N LEU A 234 27.60 10.87 33.38
CA LEU A 234 26.91 11.94 34.08
C LEU A 234 27.82 12.80 34.95
N THR A 235 28.96 12.26 35.42
CA THR A 235 29.99 13.07 36.09
C THR A 235 30.72 14.01 35.14
N GLN A 236 30.70 13.75 33.83
CA GLN A 236 31.24 14.64 32.79
C GLN A 236 30.35 15.87 32.50
N SER A 237 29.52 16.31 33.44
CA SER A 237 28.61 17.48 33.33
C SER A 237 27.57 17.41 32.19
N ILE A 238 27.29 16.22 31.67
CA ILE A 238 26.27 16.02 30.64
C ILE A 238 24.89 16.00 31.29
N SER A 239 24.02 16.93 30.87
CA SER A 239 22.64 16.97 31.37
C SER A 239 21.87 15.68 31.06
N ARG A 240 21.18 15.12 32.05
CA ARG A 240 20.41 13.86 31.97
C ARG A 240 19.42 13.81 30.79
N TRP A 241 18.77 14.93 30.45
CA TRP A 241 17.85 15.00 29.32
C TRP A 241 18.54 14.81 27.96
N LYS A 242 19.74 15.40 27.78
CA LYS A 242 20.55 15.23 26.56
C LYS A 242 20.96 13.77 26.38
N TYR A 243 21.29 13.09 27.48
CA TYR A 243 21.59 11.65 27.44
C TYR A 243 20.35 10.84 27.03
N TYR A 244 19.20 11.06 27.68
CA TYR A 244 17.96 10.34 27.37
C TYR A 244 17.53 10.52 25.91
N LEU A 245 17.49 11.75 25.41
CA LEU A 245 17.16 12.01 24.01
C LEU A 245 18.20 11.45 23.05
N SER A 246 19.49 11.52 23.39
CA SER A 246 20.55 10.92 22.57
C SER A 246 20.36 9.40 22.41
N LYS A 247 19.91 8.71 23.47
CA LYS A 247 19.60 7.28 23.41
C LYS A 247 18.38 6.99 22.55
N TRP A 248 17.36 7.83 22.64
CA TRP A 248 16.17 7.71 21.79
C TRP A 248 16.54 7.90 20.31
N PHE A 249 17.21 8.99 19.94
CA PHE A 249 17.62 9.24 18.56
C PHE A 249 18.53 8.12 18.00
N SER A 250 19.56 7.72 18.77
CA SER A 250 20.45 6.62 18.37
C SER A 250 19.68 5.31 18.17
N GLY A 251 18.79 4.98 19.11
CA GLY A 251 17.94 3.80 19.05
C GLY A 251 17.00 3.81 17.85
N THR A 252 16.34 4.93 17.59
CA THR A 252 15.48 5.12 16.42
C THR A 252 16.27 4.94 15.11
N ILE A 253 17.42 5.61 14.96
CA ILE A 253 18.24 5.49 13.74
C ILE A 253 18.70 4.04 13.55
N HIS A 254 19.11 3.36 14.63
CA HIS A 254 19.54 1.97 14.59
C HIS A 254 18.42 1.01 14.16
N VAL A 255 17.20 1.20 14.68
CA VAL A 255 16.03 0.40 14.31
C VAL A 255 15.60 0.67 12.87
N ILE A 256 15.56 1.95 12.45
CA ILE A 256 15.29 2.34 11.06
C ILE A 256 16.30 1.67 10.13
N PHE A 257 17.59 1.77 10.43
CA PHE A 257 18.63 1.10 9.65
C PHE A 257 18.37 -0.40 9.57
N THR A 258 18.14 -1.06 10.69
CA THR A 258 17.95 -2.52 10.73
C THR A 258 16.74 -2.99 9.92
N LEU A 259 15.64 -2.23 9.94
CA LEU A 259 14.42 -2.55 9.19
C LEU A 259 14.56 -2.24 7.69
N PHE A 260 14.98 -1.02 7.33
CA PHE A 260 14.97 -0.59 5.93
C PHE A 260 16.17 -1.08 5.12
N PHE A 261 17.30 -1.39 5.76
CA PHE A 261 18.50 -1.82 5.04
C PHE A 261 18.30 -3.12 4.24
N PRO A 262 17.69 -4.20 4.79
CA PRO A 262 17.29 -5.37 4.01
C PRO A 262 16.42 -5.03 2.79
N ALA A 263 15.42 -4.16 2.97
CA ALA A 263 14.51 -3.79 1.89
C ALA A 263 15.25 -3.09 0.73
N ILE A 264 16.19 -2.19 1.06
CA ILE A 264 17.01 -1.49 0.06
C ILE A 264 17.94 -2.47 -0.66
N ILE A 265 18.63 -3.36 0.07
CA ILE A 265 19.54 -4.35 -0.52
C ILE A 265 18.78 -5.27 -1.48
N ILE A 266 17.72 -5.92 -1.00
CA ILE A 266 17.00 -6.92 -1.80
C ILE A 266 16.32 -6.25 -3.00
N SER A 267 15.73 -5.06 -2.83
CA SER A 267 15.16 -4.29 -3.95
C SER A 267 16.21 -3.95 -5.00
N THR A 268 17.41 -3.53 -4.58
CA THR A 268 18.53 -3.23 -5.48
C THR A 268 19.02 -4.48 -6.20
N LEU A 269 19.20 -5.60 -5.48
CA LEU A 269 19.60 -6.87 -6.07
C LEU A 269 18.59 -7.36 -7.10
N LEU A 270 17.29 -7.27 -6.80
CA LEU A 270 16.23 -7.62 -7.76
C LEU A 270 16.27 -6.70 -8.99
N GLY A 271 16.50 -5.40 -8.82
CA GLY A 271 16.66 -4.48 -9.93
C GLY A 271 17.88 -4.78 -10.82
N ILE A 272 18.98 -5.24 -10.22
CA ILE A 272 20.19 -5.65 -10.95
C ILE A 272 19.95 -6.97 -11.72
N ILE A 273 19.28 -7.95 -11.11
CA ILE A 273 19.10 -9.29 -11.68
C ILE A 273 17.98 -9.31 -12.73
N ASN A 274 16.86 -8.63 -12.47
CA ASN A 274 15.64 -8.72 -13.27
C ASN A 274 15.31 -7.41 -14.03
N GLY A 275 16.08 -6.35 -13.83
CA GLY A 275 15.79 -5.01 -14.35
C GLY A 275 15.01 -4.14 -13.35
N PHE A 276 15.28 -2.84 -13.37
CA PHE A 276 14.57 -1.87 -12.54
C PHE A 276 13.23 -1.48 -13.16
N VAL A 277 12.14 -1.80 -12.50
CA VAL A 277 10.83 -1.21 -12.78
C VAL A 277 10.80 0.22 -12.25
N SER A 278 10.29 1.12 -13.09
CA SER A 278 10.15 2.55 -12.78
C SER A 278 9.34 2.79 -11.51
N LEU A 279 9.83 3.63 -10.60
CA LEU A 279 9.07 4.05 -9.41
C LEU A 279 7.89 4.97 -9.73
N LYS A 280 7.71 5.37 -11.00
CA LYS A 280 6.50 6.08 -11.46
C LYS A 280 5.29 5.16 -11.62
N TYR A 281 5.48 3.84 -11.44
CA TYR A 281 4.43 2.84 -11.59
C TYR A 281 3.15 3.20 -10.81
N PRO A 282 1.94 3.01 -11.36
CA PRO A 282 0.69 3.31 -10.68
C PRO A 282 0.38 2.38 -9.49
N THR A 283 0.02 2.96 -8.35
CA THR A 283 -0.34 2.25 -7.10
C THR A 283 -1.61 2.84 -6.49
N PHE A 284 -2.40 2.01 -5.82
CA PHE A 284 -3.61 2.46 -5.15
C PHE A 284 -3.35 3.23 -3.86
N TYR A 285 -4.22 4.19 -3.62
CA TYR A 285 -4.21 5.09 -2.47
C TYR A 285 -5.63 5.54 -2.12
N LEU A 286 -5.93 5.74 -0.83
CA LEU A 286 -7.18 6.35 -0.41
C LEU A 286 -7.12 7.86 -0.58
N LYS A 287 -7.95 8.41 -1.47
CA LYS A 287 -8.09 9.85 -1.70
C LYS A 287 -8.23 10.62 -0.38
N ASN A 288 -7.51 11.72 -0.28
CA ASN A 288 -7.47 12.61 0.88
C ASN A 288 -6.99 11.96 2.20
N SER A 289 -6.34 10.78 2.16
CA SER A 289 -5.82 10.15 3.39
C SER A 289 -4.79 11.05 4.11
N MET A 290 -4.03 11.88 3.38
CA MET A 290 -3.08 12.86 3.94
C MET A 290 -3.67 14.26 4.20
N SER A 291 -4.91 14.53 3.79
CA SER A 291 -5.53 15.86 3.87
C SER A 291 -6.85 15.91 4.63
N GLY A 292 -7.38 14.77 5.08
CA GLY A 292 -8.63 14.71 5.83
C GLY A 292 -8.66 13.62 6.88
N PHE A 293 -9.70 13.65 7.71
CA PHE A 293 -9.94 12.70 8.81
C PHE A 293 -11.04 11.67 8.50
N LYS A 294 -11.67 11.77 7.31
CA LYS A 294 -12.80 10.90 6.93
C LYS A 294 -12.28 9.52 6.48
N THR A 295 -12.39 8.55 7.37
CA THR A 295 -12.04 7.14 7.14
C THR A 295 -13.04 6.45 6.21
N ILE A 296 -12.77 5.18 5.92
CA ILE A 296 -13.70 4.23 5.30
C ILE A 296 -13.75 2.97 6.18
N PRO A 297 -14.87 2.24 6.19
CA PRO A 297 -14.96 0.97 6.92
C PRO A 297 -13.96 -0.05 6.38
N ASN A 298 -13.36 -0.84 7.28
CA ASN A 298 -12.46 -1.92 6.87
C ASN A 298 -13.24 -3.18 6.52
N TYR A 299 -13.48 -3.38 5.22
CA TYR A 299 -14.04 -4.63 4.71
C TYR A 299 -12.98 -5.64 4.25
N MET A 300 -11.70 -5.24 4.20
CA MET A 300 -10.64 -6.07 3.63
C MET A 300 -10.38 -7.35 4.44
N ASP A 301 -10.43 -7.29 5.76
CA ASP A 301 -10.27 -8.51 6.58
C ASP A 301 -11.49 -9.43 6.52
N ALA A 302 -12.70 -8.87 6.45
CA ALA A 302 -13.93 -9.66 6.29
C ALA A 302 -13.95 -10.41 4.95
N VAL A 303 -13.51 -9.74 3.86
CA VAL A 303 -13.34 -10.38 2.55
C VAL A 303 -12.24 -11.45 2.62
N LYS A 304 -11.09 -11.16 3.25
CA LYS A 304 -10.03 -12.14 3.44
C LYS A 304 -10.49 -13.38 4.21
N MET A 305 -11.27 -13.23 5.28
CA MET A 305 -11.80 -14.36 6.05
C MET A 305 -12.67 -15.28 5.19
N LYS A 306 -13.41 -14.71 4.23
CA LYS A 306 -14.31 -15.47 3.34
C LYS A 306 -13.59 -16.08 2.14
N LYS A 307 -12.60 -15.39 1.55
CA LYS A 307 -11.86 -15.84 0.35
C LYS A 307 -10.50 -16.50 0.62
N GLY A 308 -10.00 -16.42 1.85
CA GLY A 308 -8.67 -16.88 2.23
C GLY A 308 -7.53 -15.87 1.95
N ASN A 309 -7.69 -14.96 0.98
CA ASN A 309 -6.64 -14.02 0.55
C ASN A 309 -7.11 -12.56 0.54
N PHE A 310 -6.16 -11.64 0.64
CA PHE A 310 -6.42 -10.21 0.45
C PHE A 310 -6.65 -9.90 -1.03
N GLU A 311 -7.62 -9.03 -1.30
CA GLU A 311 -7.96 -8.64 -2.66
C GLU A 311 -6.94 -7.70 -3.27
N LYS A 312 -6.40 -8.13 -4.41
CA LYS A 312 -5.61 -7.28 -5.29
C LYS A 312 -6.55 -6.73 -6.35
N PHE A 313 -6.26 -5.52 -6.81
CA PHE A 313 -7.05 -4.94 -7.87
C PHE A 313 -6.80 -5.72 -9.16
N GLY A 314 -7.90 -6.22 -9.71
CA GLY A 314 -7.91 -6.92 -10.97
C GLY A 314 -8.00 -8.42 -10.88
N ASP A 315 -8.71 -9.00 -11.85
CA ASP A 315 -8.86 -10.44 -11.95
C ASP A 315 -7.50 -11.13 -12.18
N TYR A 316 -7.34 -12.32 -11.60
CA TYR A 316 -6.17 -13.18 -11.81
C TYR A 316 -4.80 -12.51 -11.58
N ASN A 317 -4.68 -11.63 -10.58
CA ASN A 317 -3.41 -10.97 -10.22
C ASN A 317 -2.89 -9.94 -11.25
N ALA A 318 -3.79 -9.34 -12.04
CA ALA A 318 -3.46 -8.35 -13.08
C ALA A 318 -2.65 -7.13 -12.58
N THR A 319 -2.79 -6.76 -11.30
CA THR A 319 -1.97 -5.73 -10.66
C THR A 319 -1.37 -6.21 -9.36
N TYR A 320 -0.23 -5.64 -8.95
CA TYR A 320 0.38 -5.96 -7.65
C TYR A 320 -0.29 -5.28 -6.45
N SER A 321 -1.12 -4.25 -6.69
CA SER A 321 -1.61 -3.38 -5.64
C SER A 321 -2.87 -3.95 -4.98
N TYR A 322 -2.90 -3.94 -3.65
CA TYR A 322 -4.10 -4.25 -2.87
C TYR A 322 -5.14 -3.13 -2.99
N MET A 323 -6.41 -3.50 -2.89
CA MET A 323 -7.52 -2.56 -2.90
C MET A 323 -8.38 -2.62 -1.63
N ALA A 324 -8.96 -1.48 -1.25
CA ALA A 324 -9.97 -1.44 -0.19
C ALA A 324 -11.34 -1.81 -0.78
N PRO A 325 -11.98 -2.88 -0.29
CA PRO A 325 -13.32 -3.27 -0.76
C PRO A 325 -14.38 -2.22 -0.40
N LYS A 326 -15.38 -2.07 -1.25
CA LYS A 326 -16.57 -1.24 -1.03
C LYS A 326 -17.55 -1.88 -0.04
N SER A 327 -17.64 -3.22 0.01
CA SER A 327 -18.55 -3.96 0.89
C SER A 327 -17.95 -5.28 1.39
N SER A 328 -18.54 -5.84 2.45
CA SER A 328 -18.22 -7.17 2.98
C SER A 328 -19.22 -8.27 2.59
N TYR A 329 -20.32 -7.92 1.89
CA TYR A 329 -21.45 -8.81 1.64
C TYR A 329 -21.32 -9.52 0.31
N ASP A 330 -21.01 -8.78 -0.76
CA ASP A 330 -20.80 -9.35 -2.08
C ASP A 330 -19.33 -9.77 -2.22
N VAL A 331 -19.03 -10.97 -1.74
CA VAL A 331 -17.68 -11.52 -1.86
C VAL A 331 -17.42 -12.10 -3.24
N ASN A 332 -18.42 -12.41 -4.04
CA ASN A 332 -18.16 -12.99 -5.35
C ASN A 332 -17.58 -11.94 -6.31
N ILE A 333 -18.01 -10.67 -6.17
CA ILE A 333 -17.50 -9.52 -6.93
C ILE A 333 -17.05 -8.45 -5.94
N VAL A 334 -15.73 -8.28 -5.75
CA VAL A 334 -15.21 -7.32 -4.79
C VAL A 334 -14.86 -6.01 -5.49
N ASP A 335 -15.78 -5.06 -5.42
CA ASP A 335 -15.54 -3.73 -5.98
C ASP A 335 -14.63 -2.86 -5.09
N PRO A 336 -13.75 -2.04 -5.68
CA PRO A 336 -12.94 -1.07 -4.96
C PRO A 336 -13.81 0.08 -4.43
N HIS A 337 -13.42 0.62 -3.28
CA HIS A 337 -14.12 1.76 -2.71
C HIS A 337 -14.02 2.99 -3.64
N GLU A 338 -15.11 3.77 -3.76
CA GLU A 338 -15.21 4.97 -4.63
C GLU A 338 -14.20 6.09 -4.34
N LYS A 339 -13.48 6.02 -3.22
CA LYS A 339 -12.45 6.98 -2.82
C LYS A 339 -11.04 6.52 -3.20
N MET A 340 -10.90 5.34 -3.79
CA MET A 340 -9.62 4.87 -4.27
C MET A 340 -9.16 5.75 -5.43
N GLU A 341 -7.88 6.10 -5.42
CA GLU A 341 -7.19 6.83 -6.48
C GLU A 341 -5.86 6.15 -6.78
N ILE A 342 -5.27 6.54 -7.90
CA ILE A 342 -3.99 6.03 -8.37
C ILE A 342 -2.95 7.13 -8.21
N ILE A 343 -1.83 6.79 -7.59
CA ILE A 343 -0.67 7.66 -7.45
C ILE A 343 0.59 6.92 -7.92
N PRO A 344 1.63 7.64 -8.32
CA PRO A 344 2.93 7.02 -8.56
C PRO A 344 3.49 6.31 -7.32
N PHE A 345 4.11 5.16 -7.51
CA PHE A 345 4.62 4.29 -6.46
C PHE A 345 5.63 5.00 -5.54
N TYR A 346 6.48 5.89 -6.07
CA TYR A 346 7.40 6.67 -5.23
C TYR A 346 6.67 7.55 -4.19
N LYS A 347 5.48 8.09 -4.52
CA LYS A 347 4.68 8.88 -3.57
C LYS A 347 4.12 7.97 -2.48
N TYR A 348 3.58 6.82 -2.88
CA TYR A 348 3.11 5.80 -1.95
C TYR A 348 4.24 5.36 -1.00
N LEU A 349 5.40 5.00 -1.55
CA LEU A 349 6.56 4.53 -0.80
C LEU A 349 7.06 5.58 0.19
N LEU A 350 7.15 6.84 -0.22
CA LEU A 350 7.56 7.94 0.67
C LEU A 350 6.61 8.08 1.87
N MET A 351 5.30 8.03 1.63
CA MET A 351 4.30 8.08 2.71
C MET A 351 4.37 6.86 3.62
N ALA A 352 4.58 5.66 3.04
CA ALA A 352 4.69 4.42 3.82
C ALA A 352 5.92 4.45 4.73
N VAL A 353 7.08 4.85 4.19
CA VAL A 353 8.32 5.07 4.96
C VAL A 353 8.10 6.07 6.09
N LEU A 354 7.48 7.21 5.80
CA LEU A 354 7.25 8.27 6.79
C LEU A 354 6.37 7.77 7.96
N LEU A 355 5.24 7.12 7.65
CA LEU A 355 4.35 6.57 8.68
C LEU A 355 5.03 5.45 9.47
N SER A 356 5.79 4.57 8.82
CA SER A 356 6.57 3.53 9.50
C SER A 356 7.63 4.12 10.43
N ILE A 357 8.34 5.18 10.01
CA ILE A 357 9.31 5.88 10.87
C ILE A 357 8.61 6.49 12.09
N LEU A 358 7.45 7.13 11.92
CA LEU A 358 6.67 7.68 13.03
C LEU A 358 6.24 6.58 14.01
N PHE A 359 5.78 5.44 13.51
CA PHE A 359 5.43 4.31 14.36
C PHE A 359 6.65 3.74 15.10
N ILE A 360 7.79 3.58 14.41
CA ILE A 360 9.06 3.17 15.04
C ILE A 360 9.46 4.15 16.15
N THR A 361 9.36 5.46 15.91
CA THR A 361 9.71 6.45 16.94
C THR A 361 8.84 6.35 18.19
N PHE A 362 7.55 6.06 18.02
CA PHE A 362 6.60 5.79 19.10
C PHE A 362 7.00 4.54 19.88
N VAL A 363 7.27 3.41 19.20
CA VAL A 363 7.66 2.15 19.86
C VAL A 363 8.96 2.30 20.62
N VAL A 364 9.96 2.96 20.03
CA VAL A 364 11.26 3.21 20.68
C VAL A 364 11.09 4.10 21.91
N ALA A 365 10.28 5.17 21.82
CA ALA A 365 10.01 6.05 22.96
C ALA A 365 9.32 5.31 24.12
N LEU A 366 8.28 4.53 23.82
CA LEU A 366 7.55 3.75 24.83
C LEU A 366 8.46 2.70 25.49
N THR A 367 9.19 1.94 24.67
CA THR A 367 10.14 0.92 25.14
C THR A 367 11.22 1.53 26.03
N GLN A 368 11.79 2.66 25.63
CA GLN A 368 12.80 3.37 26.40
C GLN A 368 12.24 3.91 27.72
N LEU A 369 11.02 4.44 27.74
CA LEU A 369 10.36 4.90 28.96
C LEU A 369 10.16 3.74 29.96
N ILE A 370 9.57 2.63 29.52
CA ILE A 370 9.32 1.47 30.39
C ILE A 370 10.63 0.88 30.89
N SER A 371 11.63 0.74 30.01
CA SER A 371 12.98 0.31 30.38
C SER A 371 13.63 1.24 31.40
N ALA A 372 13.46 2.55 31.26
CA ALA A 372 13.96 3.50 32.22
C ALA A 372 13.24 3.38 33.58
N ILE A 373 11.96 3.03 33.61
CA ILE A 373 11.21 2.83 34.85
C ILE A 373 11.63 1.53 35.54
N VAL A 374 11.69 0.43 34.79
CA VAL A 374 11.95 -0.91 35.30
C VAL A 374 13.45 -1.19 35.33
N ASN A 375 14.07 -1.21 36.52
CA ASN A 375 15.51 -1.39 36.66
C ASN A 375 16.04 -2.80 36.33
N LYS A 376 15.15 -3.81 36.22
CA LYS A 376 15.52 -5.21 35.94
C LYS A 376 15.25 -5.55 34.48
N GLU A 377 16.27 -6.09 33.81
CA GLU A 377 16.23 -6.40 32.37
C GLU A 377 15.05 -7.32 31.98
N ILE A 378 14.94 -8.47 32.64
CA ILE A 378 13.91 -9.48 32.34
C ILE A 378 12.51 -8.92 32.64
N ILE A 379 12.36 -8.14 33.70
CA ILE A 379 11.06 -7.54 34.03
C ILE A 379 10.69 -6.48 32.99
N SER A 380 11.66 -5.68 32.53
CA SER A 380 11.44 -4.66 31.51
C SER A 380 10.86 -5.26 30.24
N ILE A 381 11.50 -6.29 29.67
CA ILE A 381 11.03 -6.93 28.41
C ILE A 381 9.64 -7.55 28.56
N THR A 382 9.35 -8.18 29.71
CA THR A 382 8.03 -8.75 30.02
C THR A 382 6.98 -7.65 30.14
N THR A 383 7.26 -6.58 30.88
CA THR A 383 6.34 -5.44 31.04
C THR A 383 6.07 -4.75 29.71
N ILE A 384 7.10 -4.52 28.88
CA ILE A 384 6.93 -3.94 27.55
C ILE A 384 6.03 -4.81 26.68
N SER A 385 6.30 -6.12 26.64
CA SER A 385 5.52 -7.09 25.86
C SER A 385 4.06 -7.12 26.30
N ILE A 386 3.79 -7.09 27.62
CA ILE A 386 2.44 -7.04 28.18
C ILE A 386 1.74 -5.74 27.78
N ILE A 387 2.40 -4.59 27.88
CA ILE A 387 1.81 -3.29 27.50
C ILE A 387 1.46 -3.26 26.02
N PHE A 388 2.34 -3.74 25.14
CA PHE A 388 2.02 -3.84 23.70
C PHE A 388 0.89 -4.84 23.45
N GLY A 389 0.91 -6.02 24.08
CA GLY A 389 -0.13 -7.02 23.93
C GLY A 389 -1.51 -6.51 24.34
N ILE A 390 -1.61 -5.91 25.54
CA ILE A 390 -2.84 -5.30 26.05
C ILE A 390 -3.25 -4.10 25.17
N GLY A 391 -2.31 -3.24 24.82
CA GLY A 391 -2.55 -2.08 23.97
C GLY A 391 -3.15 -2.47 22.62
N ILE A 392 -2.58 -3.48 21.96
CA ILE A 392 -3.08 -4.02 20.70
C ILE A 392 -4.46 -4.67 20.90
N LEU A 393 -4.64 -5.49 21.94
CA LEU A 393 -5.88 -6.22 22.19
C LEU A 393 -7.06 -5.27 22.42
N ILE A 394 -6.89 -4.29 23.31
CA ILE A 394 -7.92 -3.28 23.61
C ILE A 394 -8.23 -2.42 22.39
N SER A 395 -7.22 -2.15 21.56
CA SER A 395 -7.36 -1.23 20.44
C SER A 395 -7.78 -1.89 19.13
N SER A 396 -7.63 -3.21 19.01
CA SER A 396 -7.93 -3.99 17.80
C SER A 396 -9.34 -3.74 17.26
N PRO A 397 -10.42 -3.67 18.08
CA PRO A 397 -11.77 -3.37 17.60
C PRO A 397 -11.84 -2.06 16.79
N PHE A 398 -11.11 -1.02 17.22
CA PHE A 398 -11.12 0.28 16.54
C PHE A 398 -10.51 0.24 15.14
N LYS A 399 -9.75 -0.81 14.77
CA LYS A 399 -9.28 -1.01 13.38
C LYS A 399 -10.43 -1.25 12.42
N TYR A 400 -11.56 -1.77 12.91
CA TYR A 400 -12.67 -2.29 12.11
C TYR A 400 -13.96 -1.48 12.24
N ASP A 401 -14.04 -0.59 13.24
CA ASP A 401 -15.21 0.25 13.48
C ASP A 401 -15.42 1.33 12.40
N LYS A 402 -16.46 2.16 12.57
CA LYS A 402 -16.70 3.36 11.74
C LYS A 402 -16.08 4.64 12.33
N HIS A 403 -15.61 4.61 13.58
CA HIS A 403 -15.12 5.78 14.30
C HIS A 403 -13.61 5.92 14.21
N LEU A 404 -13.08 7.13 14.01
CA LEU A 404 -11.65 7.36 13.89
C LEU A 404 -10.84 6.65 15.00
N ASN A 405 -9.95 5.75 14.59
CA ASN A 405 -9.09 5.03 15.53
C ASN A 405 -8.00 5.96 16.08
N LEU A 406 -8.08 6.23 17.39
CA LEU A 406 -7.18 7.13 18.10
C LEU A 406 -5.98 6.41 18.74
N SER A 407 -5.92 5.09 18.67
CA SER A 407 -4.92 4.32 19.37
C SER A 407 -3.62 4.16 18.57
N PRO A 408 -2.48 4.65 19.07
CA PRO A 408 -1.20 4.49 18.38
C PRO A 408 -0.76 3.02 18.28
N PHE A 409 -1.26 2.13 19.15
CA PHE A 409 -0.93 0.69 19.16
C PHE A 409 -1.40 -0.09 17.94
N THR A 410 -2.24 0.53 17.11
CA THR A 410 -2.88 -0.11 15.95
C THR A 410 -2.50 0.55 14.63
N MET A 411 -1.48 1.40 14.66
CA MET A 411 -0.94 2.13 13.52
C MET A 411 0.34 1.50 12.97
N GLU A 412 0.56 0.21 13.24
CA GLU A 412 1.77 -0.53 12.87
C GLU A 412 1.89 -0.77 11.36
N HIS A 413 0.79 -0.61 10.63
CA HIS A 413 0.66 -1.05 9.25
C HIS A 413 0.45 0.13 8.29
N ALA A 414 1.52 0.86 8.00
CA ALA A 414 1.51 2.07 7.16
C ALA A 414 0.78 1.88 5.81
N SER A 415 1.07 0.79 5.10
CA SER A 415 0.41 0.46 3.83
C SER A 415 -1.10 0.37 3.94
N ARG A 416 -1.62 -0.28 4.99
CA ARG A 416 -3.07 -0.45 5.20
C ARG A 416 -3.76 0.87 5.53
N ILE A 417 -3.09 1.75 6.25
CA ILE A 417 -3.55 3.13 6.51
C ILE A 417 -3.64 3.92 5.18
N LEU A 418 -2.63 3.79 4.31
CA LEU A 418 -2.58 4.53 3.04
C LEU A 418 -3.65 4.09 2.04
N ILE A 419 -3.93 2.79 1.94
CA ILE A 419 -5.01 2.26 1.10
C ILE A 419 -6.39 2.39 1.77
N GLY A 420 -6.46 2.86 3.03
CA GLY A 420 -7.71 3.11 3.73
C GLY A 420 -8.35 1.89 4.39
N THR A 421 -7.64 0.77 4.49
CA THR A 421 -8.18 -0.45 5.10
C THR A 421 -7.98 -0.50 6.61
N TYR A 422 -7.30 0.47 7.20
CA TYR A 422 -7.43 0.74 8.63
C TYR A 422 -8.35 1.94 8.81
N ASN A 423 -9.17 1.90 9.85
CA ASN A 423 -10.11 2.96 10.18
C ASN A 423 -9.41 4.18 10.83
N VAL A 424 -8.36 4.66 10.17
CA VAL A 424 -7.61 5.88 10.46
C VAL A 424 -7.02 6.41 9.15
N THR A 425 -7.00 7.72 8.98
CA THR A 425 -6.36 8.35 7.81
C THR A 425 -4.87 8.55 8.08
N ALA A 426 -4.05 8.67 7.03
CA ALA A 426 -2.63 8.90 7.17
C ALA A 426 -2.32 10.22 7.91
N LEU A 427 -3.12 11.26 7.72
CA LEU A 427 -3.02 12.52 8.47
C LEU A 427 -3.28 12.31 9.97
N ALA A 428 -4.38 11.61 10.30
CA ALA A 428 -4.73 11.32 11.69
C ALA A 428 -3.64 10.49 12.38
N SER A 429 -3.16 9.43 11.71
CA SER A 429 -2.06 8.61 12.22
C SER A 429 -0.78 9.41 12.44
N THR A 430 -0.46 10.33 11.53
CA THR A 430 0.71 11.21 11.67
C THR A 430 0.61 12.06 12.94
N ILE A 431 -0.54 12.69 13.17
CA ILE A 431 -0.78 13.53 14.35
C ILE A 431 -0.72 12.70 15.62
N ILE A 432 -1.43 11.56 15.67
CA ILE A 432 -1.52 10.70 16.84
C ILE A 432 -0.13 10.16 17.22
N LEU A 433 0.61 9.60 16.26
CA LEU A 433 1.95 9.08 16.50
C LEU A 433 2.93 10.17 16.95
N PHE A 434 2.87 11.35 16.34
CA PHE A 434 3.72 12.48 16.72
C PHE A 434 3.42 12.97 18.15
N VAL A 435 2.15 13.17 18.48
CA VAL A 435 1.71 13.63 19.80
C VAL A 435 2.02 12.59 20.87
N SER A 436 1.68 11.32 20.64
CA SER A 436 1.98 10.23 21.57
C SER A 436 3.49 10.09 21.83
N THR A 437 4.31 10.16 20.78
CA THR A 437 5.78 10.12 20.92
C THR A 437 6.29 11.29 21.75
N THR A 438 5.79 12.50 21.47
CA THR A 438 6.18 13.72 22.20
C THR A 438 5.85 13.62 23.68
N ILE A 439 4.63 13.17 24.02
CA ILE A 439 4.21 12.96 25.41
C ILE A 439 5.12 11.95 26.12
N LEU A 440 5.42 10.81 25.48
CA LEU A 440 6.29 9.79 26.04
C LEU A 440 7.71 10.29 26.28
N LEU A 441 8.25 11.09 25.36
CA LEU A 441 9.57 11.70 25.51
C LEU A 441 9.60 12.73 26.65
N ILE A 442 8.58 13.58 26.77
CA ILE A 442 8.46 14.53 27.88
C ILE A 442 8.40 13.77 29.21
N ALA A 443 7.54 12.76 29.32
CA ALA A 443 7.41 11.93 30.51
C ALA A 443 8.74 11.24 30.86
N GLY A 444 9.42 10.68 29.86
CA GLY A 444 10.73 10.03 30.01
C GLY A 444 11.82 10.98 30.47
N VAL A 445 11.88 12.20 29.92
CA VAL A 445 12.84 13.23 30.33
C VAL A 445 12.56 13.68 31.77
N VAL A 446 11.30 13.94 32.12
CA VAL A 446 10.91 14.36 33.49
C VAL A 446 11.27 13.27 34.49
N TYR A 447 10.94 12.02 34.19
CA TYR A 447 11.27 10.88 35.05
C TYR A 447 12.78 10.69 35.18
N PHE A 448 13.52 10.67 34.07
CA PHE A 448 14.96 10.41 34.07
C PHE A 448 15.77 11.52 34.75
N LYS A 449 15.26 12.77 34.78
CA LYS A 449 15.85 13.84 35.60
C LYS A 449 15.85 13.51 37.08
N ARG A 450 14.75 12.92 37.59
CA ARG A 450 14.56 12.60 39.02
C ARG A 450 15.10 11.23 39.43
N LYS A 451 15.30 10.32 38.47
CA LYS A 451 15.77 8.95 38.73
C LYS A 451 17.12 8.95 39.45
N GLU A 452 17.23 8.16 40.51
CA GLU A 452 18.50 7.87 41.19
C GLU A 452 19.32 6.87 40.36
N ILE A 453 20.62 7.17 40.19
CA ILE A 453 21.53 6.47 39.28
C ILE A 453 22.66 5.81 40.05
#